data_AF-A0A7S3GXQ8-F1
#
_entry.id   AF-A0A7S3GXQ8-F1
#
_cell.length_a   1.000
_cell.length_b   1.000
_cell.length_c   1.000
_cell.angle_alpha   90.00
_cell.angle_beta   90.00
_cell.angle_gamma   90.00
#
_symmetry.space_group_name_H-M   'P 1'
#
loop_
_entity.id
_entity.type
_entity.pdbx_description
1 polymer ?
#
loop_
_entity_poly.entity_id
_entity_poly.type
_entity_poly.pdbx_seq_one_letter_code
_entity_poly.pdbx_strand_id
1 'polypeptide(L)'
;DCSNLGELPTMGFVVAGLSLELAPEDYVAQHDGICTLGLMALDIPPPKGPLFIFGDPFLRKYYTAYDRDSRRVGFAQAKHMGMPVEELLVSLNGAGEVRRAPLEEPSTNPIFLAKS
;
A
#
# COMPACT_ATOMS: atom_id res chain seq x y z
N ASP A 1 -17.89 -17.64 4.99
CA ASP A 1 -18.02 -18.08 3.60
C ASP A 1 -16.92 -17.42 2.80
N CYS A 2 -16.18 -18.19 2.00
CA CYS A 2 -15.09 -17.70 1.15
C CYS A 2 -15.42 -17.82 -0.34
N SER A 3 -16.58 -18.38 -0.68
CA SER A 3 -16.92 -18.78 -2.05
C SER A 3 -17.01 -17.59 -3.01
N ASN A 4 -17.32 -16.41 -2.49
CA ASN A 4 -17.46 -15.16 -3.24
C ASN A 4 -16.19 -14.28 -3.21
N LEU A 5 -15.05 -14.77 -2.73
CA LEU A 5 -13.81 -13.98 -2.62
C LEU A 5 -13.42 -13.32 -3.96
N GLY A 6 -13.50 -14.08 -5.06
CA GLY A 6 -13.18 -13.58 -6.41
C GLY A 6 -14.23 -12.63 -7.01
N GLU A 7 -15.38 -12.44 -6.37
CA GLU A 7 -16.40 -11.49 -6.78
C GLU A 7 -16.28 -10.14 -6.04
N LEU A 8 -15.44 -10.08 -5.00
CA LEU A 8 -15.23 -8.86 -4.25
C LEU A 8 -14.46 -7.83 -5.09
N PRO A 9 -14.72 -6.52 -4.91
CA PRO A 9 -14.10 -5.49 -5.73
C PRO A 9 -12.62 -5.30 -5.37
N THR A 10 -11.81 -4.96 -6.36
CA THR A 10 -10.52 -4.32 -6.11
C THR A 10 -10.75 -2.91 -5.57
N MET A 11 -10.13 -2.58 -4.45
CA MET A 11 -10.20 -1.24 -3.85
C MET A 11 -8.98 -0.42 -4.24
N GLY A 12 -9.17 0.79 -4.75
CA GLY A 12 -8.08 1.68 -5.14
C GLY A 12 -8.03 2.96 -4.30
N PHE A 13 -6.82 3.35 -3.90
CA PHE A 13 -6.55 4.64 -3.26
C PHE A 13 -5.69 5.49 -4.20
N VAL A 14 -6.21 6.65 -4.60
CA VAL A 14 -5.44 7.59 -5.41
C VAL A 14 -4.61 8.46 -4.49
N VAL A 15 -3.29 8.27 -4.53
CA VAL A 15 -2.32 9.03 -3.74
C VAL A 15 -1.31 9.65 -4.69
N ALA A 16 -1.16 10.97 -4.68
CA ALA A 16 -0.22 11.68 -5.55
C ALA A 16 -0.40 11.34 -7.06
N GLY A 17 -1.64 11.11 -7.51
CA GLY A 17 -1.95 10.77 -8.91
C GLY A 17 -1.69 9.31 -9.28
N LEU A 18 -1.32 8.47 -8.32
CA LEU A 18 -1.12 7.03 -8.51
C LEU A 18 -2.20 6.22 -7.80
N SER A 19 -2.73 5.20 -8.46
CA SER A 19 -3.63 4.21 -7.86
C SER A 19 -2.84 3.14 -7.11
N LEU A 20 -3.00 3.11 -5.79
CA LEU A 20 -2.56 2.02 -4.93
C LEU A 20 -3.75 1.10 -4.67
N GLU A 21 -3.71 -0.09 -5.26
CA GLU A 21 -4.84 -1.01 -5.28
C GLU A 21 -4.67 -2.16 -4.29
N LEU A 22 -5.76 -2.63 -3.71
CA LEU A 22 -5.89 -3.84 -2.89
C LEU A 22 -6.89 -4.77 -3.58
N ALA A 23 -6.42 -5.93 -4.02
CA ALA A 23 -7.26 -7.02 -4.51
C ALA A 23 -7.94 -7.72 -3.32
N PRO A 24 -9.00 -8.52 -3.53
CA PRO A 24 -9.69 -9.25 -2.46
C PRO A 24 -8.77 -10.00 -1.51
N GLU A 25 -7.71 -10.62 -2.04
CA GLU A 25 -6.74 -11.40 -1.28
C GLU A 25 -5.87 -10.55 -0.35
N ASP A 26 -5.75 -9.24 -0.64
CA ASP A 26 -4.96 -8.32 0.17
C ASP A 26 -5.70 -7.86 1.43
N TYR A 27 -7.04 -7.83 1.39
CA TYR A 27 -7.88 -7.33 2.50
C TYR A 27 -8.82 -8.37 3.11
N VAL A 28 -8.81 -9.60 2.62
CA VAL A 28 -9.49 -10.74 3.24
C VAL A 28 -8.46 -11.75 3.70
N ALA A 29 -8.43 -12.05 5.00
CA ALA A 29 -7.63 -13.12 5.56
C ALA A 29 -8.40 -14.44 5.48
N GLN A 30 -7.76 -15.49 4.94
CA GLN A 30 -8.31 -16.84 4.92
C GLN A 30 -7.51 -17.75 5.86
N HIS A 31 -8.18 -18.39 6.81
CA HIS A 31 -7.57 -19.38 7.71
C HIS A 31 -8.56 -20.50 8.00
N ASP A 32 -8.16 -21.75 7.79
CA ASP A 32 -8.98 -22.95 8.01
C ASP A 32 -10.38 -22.89 7.36
N GLY A 33 -10.47 -22.32 6.16
CA GLY A 33 -11.73 -22.15 5.42
C GLY A 33 -12.62 -21.00 5.91
N ILE A 34 -12.16 -20.22 6.90
CA ILE A 34 -12.83 -19.02 7.40
C ILE A 34 -12.22 -17.79 6.73
N CYS A 35 -13.07 -16.95 6.15
CA CYS A 35 -12.67 -15.65 5.60
C CYS A 35 -13.07 -14.53 6.56
N THR A 36 -12.10 -13.67 6.88
CA THR A 36 -12.28 -12.51 7.77
C THR A 36 -11.86 -11.24 7.05
N LEU A 37 -12.69 -10.22 7.13
CA LEU A 37 -12.41 -8.91 6.53
C LEU A 37 -11.37 -8.16 7.38
N GLY A 38 -10.27 -7.73 6.76
CA GLY A 38 -9.24 -6.90 7.38
C GLY A 38 -9.57 -5.40 7.40
N LEU A 39 -10.84 -5.03 7.15
CA LEU A 39 -11.32 -3.65 7.08
C LEU A 39 -12.29 -3.38 8.21
N MET A 40 -12.27 -2.15 8.70
CA MET A 40 -13.17 -1.69 9.73
C MET A 40 -13.71 -0.31 9.40
N ALA A 41 -15.02 -0.14 9.57
CA ALA A 41 -15.62 1.18 9.51
C ALA A 41 -15.22 1.98 10.76
N LEU A 42 -14.78 3.21 10.55
CA LEU A 42 -14.41 4.13 11.60
C LEU A 42 -15.14 5.45 11.39
N ASP A 43 -15.89 5.88 12.40
CA ASP A 43 -16.48 7.21 12.45
C ASP A 43 -15.71 8.05 13.47
N ILE A 44 -14.83 8.92 12.94
CA ILE A 44 -14.03 9.83 13.76
C ILE A 44 -14.66 11.22 13.66
N PRO A 45 -15.16 11.80 14.77
CA PRO A 45 -15.80 13.09 14.72
C PRO A 45 -14.80 14.23 14.42
N PRO A 46 -15.29 15.39 13.97
CA PRO A 46 -14.49 16.61 13.85
C PRO A 46 -13.75 16.93 15.17
N PRO A 47 -12.55 17.53 15.12
CA PRO A 47 -11.90 18.15 13.96
C PRO A 47 -10.99 17.22 13.15
N LYS A 48 -10.86 15.95 13.54
CA LYS A 48 -9.85 15.04 12.96
C LYS A 48 -10.37 14.20 11.80
N GLY A 49 -11.65 13.81 11.82
CA GLY A 49 -12.26 13.11 10.69
C GLY A 49 -12.96 14.05 9.69
N PRO A 50 -13.38 13.52 8.54
CA PRO A 50 -13.28 12.13 8.10
C PRO A 50 -11.86 11.76 7.67
N LEU A 51 -11.41 10.54 7.98
CA LEU A 51 -10.09 10.05 7.59
C LEU A 51 -10.13 8.56 7.27
N PHE A 52 -9.18 8.10 6.46
CA PHE A 52 -8.91 6.68 6.23
C PHE A 52 -7.61 6.31 6.95
N ILE A 53 -7.57 5.13 7.56
CA ILE A 53 -6.37 4.61 8.21
C ILE A 53 -5.84 3.43 7.38
N PHE A 54 -4.63 3.58 6.85
CA PHE A 54 -3.93 2.49 6.18
C PHE A 54 -3.38 1.51 7.23
N GLY A 55 -4.15 0.45 7.49
CA GLY A 55 -3.81 -0.62 8.42
C GLY A 55 -3.08 -1.81 7.79
N ASP A 56 -3.11 -2.96 8.47
CA ASP A 56 -2.39 -4.18 8.11
C ASP A 56 -2.54 -4.62 6.63
N PRO A 57 -3.76 -4.67 6.03
CA PRO A 57 -3.90 -5.04 4.62
C PRO A 57 -3.02 -4.22 3.66
N PHE A 58 -3.00 -2.90 3.87
CA PHE A 58 -2.25 -1.98 3.04
C PHE A 58 -0.74 -2.11 3.29
N LEU A 59 -0.33 -2.18 4.55
CA LEU A 59 1.08 -2.26 4.95
C LEU A 59 1.72 -3.60 4.59
N ARG A 60 0.92 -4.67 4.46
CA ARG A 60 1.39 -5.97 3.95
C ARG A 60 1.61 -5.93 2.44
N LYS A 61 0.74 -5.28 1.68
CA LYS A 61 0.91 -5.17 0.22
C LYS A 61 1.98 -4.16 -0.17
N TYR A 62 2.06 -3.05 0.55
CA TYR A 62 2.98 -1.96 0.25
C TYR A 62 3.99 -1.76 1.38
N TYR A 63 5.27 -1.94 1.06
CA TYR A 63 6.33 -1.45 1.93
C TYR A 63 6.18 0.05 2.10
N THR A 64 6.27 0.52 3.34
CA THR A 64 6.09 1.93 3.68
C THR A 64 7.37 2.49 4.31
N ALA A 65 7.95 3.50 3.69
CA ALA A 65 9.13 4.20 4.18
C ALA A 65 8.71 5.52 4.85
N TYR A 66 9.18 5.77 6.07
CA TYR A 66 8.90 7.00 6.80
C TYR A 66 10.17 7.83 6.92
N ASP A 67 10.21 8.98 6.25
CA ASP A 67 11.30 9.94 6.34
C ASP A 67 10.87 11.09 7.27
N ARG A 68 11.35 11.04 8.51
CA ARG A 68 11.00 12.06 9.52
C ARG A 68 11.68 13.39 9.27
N ASP A 69 12.88 13.39 8.71
CA ASP A 69 13.68 14.59 8.49
C ASP A 69 13.06 15.44 7.38
N SER A 70 12.63 14.78 6.30
CA SER A 70 11.95 15.42 5.16
C SER A 70 10.42 15.46 5.29
N ARG A 71 9.85 14.92 6.38
CA ARG A 71 8.40 14.83 6.66
C ARG A 71 7.59 14.22 5.52
N ARG A 72 8.05 13.08 5.00
CA ARG A 72 7.40 12.37 3.90
C ARG A 72 7.19 10.90 4.22
N VAL A 73 6.22 10.33 3.52
CA VAL A 73 5.98 8.89 3.49
C VAL A 73 6.14 8.43 2.06
N GLY A 74 6.72 7.25 1.88
CA GLY A 74 6.77 6.61 0.57
C GLY A 74 6.28 5.18 0.60
N PHE A 75 5.76 4.74 -0.55
CA PHE A 75 5.21 3.40 -0.74
C PHE A 75 5.99 2.68 -1.85
N ALA A 76 6.16 1.37 -1.72
CA ALA A 76 6.69 0.46 -2.73
C ALA A 76 5.89 -0.85 -2.66
N GLN A 77 5.73 -1.60 -3.76
CA GLN A 77 5.14 -2.94 -3.66
C GLN A 77 6.05 -3.82 -2.78
N ALA A 78 5.47 -4.49 -1.80
CA ALA A 78 6.22 -5.40 -0.95
C ALA A 78 6.58 -6.68 -1.72
N LYS A 79 7.79 -7.17 -1.49
CA LYS A 79 8.27 -8.42 -2.10
C LYS A 79 7.68 -9.62 -1.37
N HIS A 80 6.74 -10.30 -2.01
CA HIS A 80 6.18 -11.57 -1.56
C HIS A 80 6.70 -12.70 -2.44
N MET A 81 7.06 -13.83 -1.81
CA MET A 81 7.52 -15.02 -2.54
C MET A 81 6.43 -15.47 -3.53
N GLY A 82 6.76 -15.53 -4.82
CA GLY A 82 5.86 -15.99 -5.88
C GLY A 82 5.00 -14.91 -6.56
N MET A 83 5.16 -13.62 -6.24
CA MET A 83 4.55 -12.52 -7.01
C MET A 83 5.60 -11.76 -7.85
N PRO A 84 5.30 -11.41 -9.12
CA PRO A 84 6.16 -10.52 -9.89
C PRO A 84 6.20 -9.15 -9.21
N VAL A 85 7.41 -8.68 -8.92
CA VAL A 85 7.64 -7.41 -8.23
C VAL A 85 7.61 -6.29 -9.26
N GLU A 86 6.62 -5.39 -9.18
CA GLU A 86 6.66 -4.08 -9.84
C GLU A 86 6.99 -3.04 -8.76
N GLU A 87 8.22 -2.51 -8.78
CA GLU A 87 8.65 -1.49 -7.83
C GLU A 87 7.99 -0.14 -8.13
N LEU A 88 6.90 0.14 -7.43
CA LEU A 88 6.16 1.38 -7.53
C LEU A 88 6.52 2.34 -6.39
N LEU A 89 7.51 3.21 -6.58
CA LEU A 89 7.96 4.17 -5.56
C LEU A 89 7.10 5.45 -5.57
N VAL A 90 6.36 5.68 -4.49
CA VAL A 90 5.61 6.91 -4.24
C VAL A 90 6.33 7.73 -3.19
N SER A 91 6.52 9.03 -3.37
CA SER A 91 7.04 9.94 -2.32
C SER A 91 6.04 11.06 -2.07
N LEU A 92 5.54 11.16 -0.84
CA LEU A 92 4.60 12.21 -0.45
C LEU A 92 5.32 13.43 0.12
N ASN A 93 5.74 14.34 -0.75
CA ASN A 93 6.08 15.71 -0.39
C ASN A 93 5.52 16.65 -1.47
N GLY A 94 4.86 17.77 -1.09
CA GLY A 94 4.37 18.75 -2.06
C GLY A 94 3.42 18.14 -3.09
N ALA A 95 3.57 18.48 -4.38
CA ALA A 95 2.72 18.00 -5.49
C ALA A 95 2.73 16.47 -5.72
N GLY A 96 3.51 15.71 -4.94
CA GLY A 96 3.63 14.27 -5.05
C GLY A 96 4.47 13.87 -6.26
N GLU A 97 5.76 13.54 -6.03
CA GLU A 97 6.59 12.96 -7.09
C GLU A 97 6.39 11.45 -7.13
N VAL A 98 5.89 10.95 -8.26
CA VAL A 98 5.81 9.52 -8.58
C VAL A 98 7.04 9.17 -9.42
N ARG A 99 7.87 8.22 -8.95
CA ARG A 99 9.01 7.70 -9.72
C ARG A 99 8.85 6.20 -9.91
N ARG A 100 8.74 5.75 -11.16
CA ARG A 100 8.84 4.31 -11.49
C ARG A 100 10.32 3.99 -11.70
N ALA A 101 10.89 3.12 -10.88
CA ALA A 101 12.25 2.64 -11.07
C ALA A 101 12.22 1.31 -11.87
N PRO A 102 13.05 1.14 -12.92
CA PRO A 102 13.24 -0.17 -13.55
C PRO A 102 13.96 -1.13 -12.58
N LEU A 103 13.71 -2.43 -12.75
CA LEU A 103 14.18 -3.55 -11.91
C LEU A 103 15.71 -3.67 -11.72
N GLU A 104 16.53 -2.83 -12.37
CA GLU A 104 17.99 -2.89 -12.30
C GLU A 104 18.59 -1.52 -12.67
N GLU A 105 18.80 -0.63 -11.71
CA GLU A 105 19.92 0.34 -11.82
C GLU A 105 20.64 0.50 -10.48
N PRO A 106 21.99 0.35 -10.46
CA PRO A 106 22.79 0.63 -9.29
C PRO A 106 22.95 2.16 -9.16
N SER A 107 21.94 2.83 -8.62
CA SER A 107 22.01 4.27 -8.34
C SER A 107 22.93 4.53 -7.14
N THR A 108 24.06 5.16 -7.42
CA THR A 108 25.09 5.68 -6.50
C THR A 108 24.65 6.89 -5.68
N ASN A 109 23.36 7.19 -5.62
CA ASN A 109 22.80 8.17 -4.71
C ASN A 109 21.97 7.45 -3.64
N PRO A 110 22.07 7.82 -2.34
CA PRO A 110 21.19 7.32 -1.30
C PRO A 110 19.82 8.00 -1.47
N ILE A 111 19.18 7.72 -2.60
CA ILE A 111 17.74 7.89 -2.76
C ILE A 111 17.13 6.89 -1.79
N PHE A 112 16.09 7.34 -1.09
CA PHE A 112 15.33 6.63 -0.06
C PHE A 112 14.85 5.28 -0.62
N LEU A 113 15.74 4.30 -0.63
CA LEU A 113 15.52 2.98 -1.15
C LEU A 113 14.82 2.22 -0.04
N ALA A 114 13.51 2.16 -0.16
CA ALA A 114 12.70 1.06 0.32
C ALA A 114 13.17 -0.26 -0.32
N LYS A 115 14.41 -0.67 -0.06
CA LYS A 115 14.94 -1.96 -0.49
C LYS A 115 14.46 -3.01 0.52
N SER A 116 13.58 -3.90 0.07
CA SER A 116 13.32 -5.18 0.74
C SER A 116 14.28 -6.25 0.24
#